data_AF-A0A258G599-F1
#
_entry.id   AF-A0A258G599-F1
#
_cell.length_a   1.000
_cell.length_b   1.000
_cell.length_c   1.000
_cell.angle_alpha   90.00
_cell.angle_beta   90.00
_cell.angle_gamma   90.00
#
_symmetry.space_group_name_H-M   'P 1'
#
loop_
_entity.id
_entity.type
_entity.pdbx_description
1 polymer ?
#
loop_
_entity_poly.entity_id
_entity_poly.type
_entity_poly.pdbx_seq_one_letter_code
_entity_poly.pdbx_strand_id
1 'polypeptide(L)'
;MRVPLRWHRKGFTLVEIIIIVAVLAALAAVILVTYNGVQRRAADTQTRQTVADALKSLQLYYVIDKSYPSNIAGTEYAPPLSVAVTLYTNAPETPVYDNLTPDQNAQLFLNSCNGFMPITDGATTYNNACIYSGNNIHVKGTISSNVVIDGPAFSQTDFVLTCGAACNVAQADIIAKFVEQGGEFPIAVPKDGSPLPAPVSVTVGSAASDFCVEGRAAKFADIIYHAVPSSIGIQDGPCPPNPGFHYP
;
A
#
# COMPACT_ATOMS: atom_id res chain seq x y z
N MET A 1 59.31 -9.49 39.99
CA MET A 1 59.46 -8.28 39.17
C MET A 1 58.28 -8.19 38.21
N ARG A 2 57.41 -7.18 38.36
CA ARG A 2 56.34 -6.86 37.37
C ARG A 2 56.73 -5.53 36.72
N VAL A 3 57.04 -5.56 35.42
CA VAL A 3 57.35 -4.36 34.63
C VAL A 3 56.02 -3.72 34.22
N PRO A 4 55.73 -2.47 34.60
CA PRO A 4 54.52 -1.79 34.14
C PRO A 4 54.70 -1.37 32.69
N LEU A 5 53.85 -1.87 31.79
CA LEU A 5 53.76 -1.39 30.42
C LEU A 5 53.18 0.03 30.41
N ARG A 6 54.05 1.04 30.32
CA ARG A 6 53.68 2.45 30.20
C ARG A 6 53.20 2.73 28.78
N TRP A 7 51.91 2.55 28.53
CA TRP A 7 51.25 2.96 27.29
C TRP A 7 51.38 4.49 27.15
N HIS A 8 52.23 4.94 26.22
CA HIS A 8 52.29 6.34 25.82
C HIS A 8 50.97 6.65 25.10
N ARG A 9 50.05 7.32 25.78
CA ARG A 9 48.87 7.91 25.14
C ARG A 9 49.35 9.02 24.21
N LYS A 10 49.56 8.70 22.92
CA LYS A 10 49.71 9.72 21.89
C LYS A 10 48.38 10.46 21.80
N GLY A 11 48.39 11.75 22.13
CA GLY A 11 47.21 12.60 22.00
C GLY A 11 46.87 12.79 20.52
N PHE A 12 45.58 12.67 20.19
CA PHE A 12 45.08 12.98 18.86
C PHE A 12 45.34 14.45 18.53
N THR A 13 45.81 14.73 17.32
CA THR A 13 46.02 16.12 16.89
C THR A 13 44.69 16.76 16.49
N LEU A 14 44.59 18.08 16.67
CA LEU A 14 43.42 18.85 16.22
C LEU A 14 43.20 18.69 14.71
N VAL A 15 44.29 18.58 13.95
CA VAL A 15 44.27 18.34 12.50
C VAL A 15 43.71 16.95 12.16
N GLU A 16 44.05 15.90 12.90
CA GLU A 16 43.47 14.57 12.69
C GLU A 16 41.95 14.58 12.85
N ILE A 17 41.44 15.24 13.89
CA ILE A 17 39.99 15.33 14.11
C ILE A 17 39.33 16.12 12.99
N ILE A 18 39.93 17.23 12.53
CA ILE A 18 39.39 18.04 11.42
C ILE A 18 39.31 17.24 10.12
N ILE A 19 40.36 16.49 9.76
CA ILE A 19 40.35 15.70 8.53
C ILE A 19 39.31 14.58 8.63
N ILE A 20 39.18 13.93 9.78
CA ILE A 20 38.19 12.86 9.98
C ILE A 20 36.77 13.39 9.80
N VAL A 21 36.43 14.52 10.45
CA VAL A 21 35.07 15.08 10.31
C VAL A 21 34.82 15.60 8.89
N ALA A 22 35.83 16.15 8.22
CA ALA A 22 35.72 16.58 6.82
C ALA A 22 35.43 15.39 5.88
N VAL A 23 36.13 14.27 6.06
CA VAL A 23 35.91 13.06 5.27
C VAL A 23 34.53 12.44 5.58
N LEU A 24 34.12 12.38 6.85
CA LEU A 24 32.80 11.88 7.23
C LEU A 24 31.68 12.75 6.65
N ALA A 25 31.84 14.08 6.65
CA ALA A 25 30.88 15.00 6.05
C ALA A 25 30.76 14.78 4.53
N ALA A 26 31.89 14.60 3.83
CA ALA A 26 31.90 14.31 2.39
C ALA A 26 31.22 12.97 2.07
N LEU A 27 31.52 11.92 2.83
CA LEU A 27 30.89 10.60 2.65
C LEU A 27 29.39 10.63 2.92
N ALA A 28 28.96 11.29 3.99
CA ALA A 28 27.54 11.42 4.33
C ALA A 28 26.75 12.12 3.21
N ALA A 29 27.32 13.18 2.60
CA ALA A 29 26.68 13.88 1.50
C ALA A 29 26.42 12.98 0.28
N VAL A 30 27.39 12.14 -0.10
CA VAL A 30 27.25 11.20 -1.23
C VAL A 30 26.22 10.10 -0.91
N ILE A 31 26.22 9.59 0.33
CA ILE A 31 25.27 8.56 0.78
C ILE A 31 23.83 9.06 0.67
N LEU A 32 23.54 10.32 1.03
CA LEU A 32 22.18 10.86 0.99
C LEU A 32 21.59 10.90 -0.43
N VAL A 33 22.37 11.33 -1.42
CA VAL A 33 21.91 11.40 -2.82
C VAL A 33 21.65 10.00 -3.38
N THR A 34 22.54 9.05 -3.10
CA THR A 34 22.40 7.67 -3.59
C THR A 34 21.26 6.91 -2.90
N TYR A 35 21.00 7.19 -1.62
CA TYR A 35 19.94 6.53 -0.84
C TYR A 35 18.54 6.74 -1.43
N ASN A 36 18.21 7.97 -1.86
CA ASN A 36 16.91 8.26 -2.49
C ASN A 36 16.71 7.47 -3.81
N GLY A 37 17.77 7.36 -4.62
CA GLY A 37 17.75 6.56 -5.85
C GLY A 37 17.52 5.08 -5.58
N VAL A 38 18.16 4.53 -4.54
CA VAL A 38 17.98 3.11 -4.14
C VAL A 38 16.57 2.84 -3.63
N GLN A 39 16.03 3.71 -2.77
CA GLN A 39 14.66 3.58 -2.26
C GLN A 39 13.62 3.60 -3.39
N ARG A 40 13.81 4.47 -4.39
CA ARG A 40 12.91 4.54 -5.55
C ARG A 40 12.94 3.26 -6.37
N ARG A 41 14.13 2.75 -6.69
CA ARG A 41 14.30 1.47 -7.43
C ARG A 41 13.72 0.29 -6.66
N ALA A 42 13.87 0.26 -5.34
CA ALA A 42 13.29 -0.79 -4.52
C ALA A 42 11.76 -0.76 -4.53
N ALA A 43 11.16 0.43 -4.39
CA ALA A 43 9.71 0.62 -4.48
C ALA A 43 9.16 0.28 -5.87
N ASP A 44 9.89 0.63 -6.92
CA ASP A 44 9.56 0.30 -8.31
C ASP A 44 9.48 -1.21 -8.54
N THR A 45 10.57 -1.92 -8.22
CA THR A 45 10.63 -3.38 -8.34
C THR A 45 9.58 -4.06 -7.47
N GLN A 46 9.39 -3.59 -6.22
CA GLN A 46 8.41 -4.19 -5.31
C GLN A 46 6.99 -4.03 -5.85
N THR A 47 6.62 -2.82 -6.30
CA THR A 47 5.27 -2.56 -6.82
C THR A 47 5.01 -3.37 -8.08
N ARG A 48 5.97 -3.41 -9.02
CA ARG A 48 5.85 -4.21 -10.25
C ARG A 48 5.71 -5.70 -9.94
N GLN A 49 6.48 -6.22 -8.99
CA GLN A 49 6.40 -7.62 -8.57
C GLN A 49 5.06 -7.92 -7.89
N THR A 50 4.57 -7.04 -7.02
CA THR A 50 3.26 -7.19 -6.36
C THR A 50 2.13 -7.29 -7.37
N VAL A 51 2.11 -6.45 -8.41
CA VAL A 51 1.10 -6.55 -9.48
C VAL A 51 1.26 -7.84 -10.29
N ALA A 52 2.49 -8.32 -10.53
CA ALA A 52 2.73 -9.59 -11.21
C ALA A 52 2.25 -10.81 -10.40
N ASP A 53 2.49 -10.82 -9.10
CA ASP A 53 2.03 -11.88 -8.21
C ASP A 53 0.50 -11.88 -8.09
N ALA A 54 -0.11 -10.70 -8.01
CA ALA A 54 -1.56 -10.52 -8.04
C ALA A 54 -2.18 -11.01 -9.36
N LEU A 55 -1.60 -10.64 -10.50
CA LEU A 55 -2.04 -11.12 -11.82
C LEU A 55 -2.02 -12.66 -11.88
N LYS A 56 -0.93 -13.26 -11.39
CA LYS A 56 -0.79 -14.72 -11.36
C LYS A 56 -1.86 -15.37 -10.48
N SER A 57 -2.14 -14.82 -9.29
CA SER A 57 -3.16 -15.38 -8.40
C SER A 57 -4.56 -15.28 -9.00
N LEU A 58 -4.88 -14.17 -9.68
CA LEU A 58 -6.16 -13.97 -10.39
C LEU A 58 -6.32 -14.94 -11.57
N GLN A 59 -5.26 -15.18 -12.34
CA GLN A 59 -5.27 -16.15 -13.44
C GLN A 59 -5.48 -17.58 -12.93
N LEU A 60 -4.82 -17.95 -11.82
CA LEU A 60 -5.02 -19.26 -11.19
C LEU A 60 -6.45 -19.45 -10.69
N TYR A 61 -7.02 -18.41 -10.06
CA TYR A 61 -8.41 -18.41 -9.61
C TYR A 61 -9.37 -18.65 -10.79
N TYR A 62 -9.21 -17.93 -11.90
CA TYR A 62 -10.05 -18.10 -13.09
C TYR A 62 -9.99 -19.51 -13.70
N VAL A 63 -8.83 -20.18 -13.64
CA VAL A 63 -8.70 -21.56 -14.13
C VAL A 63 -9.63 -22.51 -13.35
N ILE A 64 -9.79 -22.28 -12.05
CA ILE A 64 -10.58 -23.09 -11.14
C ILE A 64 -12.06 -22.69 -11.20
N ASP A 65 -12.36 -21.41 -10.97
CA ASP A 65 -13.72 -20.92 -10.72
C ASP A 65 -14.42 -20.35 -11.97
N LYS A 66 -13.72 -20.27 -13.11
CA LYS A 66 -14.23 -19.73 -14.39
C LYS A 66 -14.77 -18.31 -14.32
N SER A 67 -14.39 -17.58 -13.29
CA SER A 67 -14.73 -16.18 -13.01
C SER A 67 -13.56 -15.54 -12.26
N TYR A 68 -13.50 -14.21 -12.26
CA TYR A 68 -12.56 -13.49 -11.39
C TYR A 68 -13.21 -13.23 -10.03
N PRO A 69 -12.42 -13.19 -8.94
CA PRO A 69 -12.98 -12.87 -7.64
C PRO A 69 -13.31 -11.38 -7.58
N SER A 70 -14.33 -11.04 -6.81
CA SER A 70 -14.72 -9.65 -6.54
C SER A 70 -13.60 -8.82 -5.91
N ASN A 71 -12.70 -9.44 -5.13
CA ASN A 71 -11.51 -8.80 -4.60
C ASN A 71 -10.26 -9.69 -4.66
N ILE A 72 -9.09 -9.07 -4.52
CA ILE A 72 -7.81 -9.78 -4.56
C ILE A 72 -7.65 -10.80 -3.43
N ALA A 73 -8.32 -10.57 -2.31
CA ALA A 73 -8.23 -11.46 -1.17
C ALA A 73 -8.94 -12.81 -1.43
N GLY A 74 -9.90 -12.85 -2.37
CA GLY A 74 -10.49 -14.09 -2.88
C GLY A 74 -9.48 -15.05 -3.52
N THR A 75 -8.24 -14.62 -3.80
CA THR A 75 -7.17 -15.49 -4.29
C THR A 75 -6.18 -15.94 -3.22
N GLU A 76 -6.47 -15.72 -1.93
CA GLU A 76 -5.55 -15.95 -0.79
C GLU A 76 -4.23 -15.15 -0.85
N TYR A 77 -4.11 -14.21 -1.79
CA TYR A 77 -2.91 -13.41 -1.95
C TYR A 77 -2.92 -12.26 -0.94
N ALA A 78 -1.88 -12.19 -0.11
CA ALA A 78 -1.64 -11.10 0.82
C ALA A 78 -0.61 -10.13 0.22
N PRO A 79 -1.03 -8.95 -0.30
CA PRO A 79 -0.09 -7.96 -0.78
C PRO A 79 0.77 -7.40 0.38
N PRO A 80 2.01 -6.97 0.11
CA PRO A 80 2.83 -6.33 1.13
C PRO A 80 2.18 -5.01 1.58
N LEU A 81 2.25 -4.70 2.88
CA LEU A 81 1.68 -3.48 3.47
C LEU A 81 2.26 -2.16 2.91
N SER A 82 3.38 -2.23 2.17
CA SER A 82 4.04 -1.10 1.52
C SER A 82 3.59 -0.84 0.09
N VAL A 83 2.65 -1.64 -0.45
CA VAL A 83 2.07 -1.43 -1.77
C VAL A 83 0.55 -1.39 -1.63
N ALA A 84 -0.06 -0.30 -2.05
CA ALA A 84 -1.50 -0.20 -2.13
C ALA A 84 -1.97 -0.98 -3.36
N VAL A 85 -2.75 -2.03 -3.15
CA VAL A 85 -3.27 -2.89 -4.23
C VAL A 85 -4.78 -2.78 -4.28
N THR A 86 -5.31 -2.63 -5.49
CA THR A 86 -6.74 -2.55 -5.75
C THR A 86 -7.10 -3.46 -6.92
N LEU A 87 -8.21 -4.19 -6.80
CA LEU A 87 -8.79 -4.96 -7.88
C LEU A 87 -10.12 -4.32 -8.28
N TYR A 88 -10.27 -4.02 -9.56
CA TYR A 88 -11.53 -3.64 -10.17
C TYR A 88 -12.00 -4.77 -11.08
N THR A 89 -13.29 -5.09 -11.07
CA THR A 89 -13.86 -6.13 -11.94
C THR A 89 -15.05 -5.60 -12.71
N ASN A 90 -15.41 -6.28 -13.80
CA ASN A 90 -16.56 -5.89 -14.63
C ASN A 90 -17.92 -6.34 -14.09
N ALA A 91 -17.96 -6.92 -12.90
CA ALA A 91 -19.17 -7.35 -12.24
C ALA A 91 -19.31 -6.64 -10.89
N PRO A 92 -20.50 -6.09 -10.58
CA PRO A 92 -20.78 -5.58 -9.25
C PRO A 92 -21.06 -6.77 -8.33
N GLU A 93 -20.00 -7.37 -7.82
CA GLU A 93 -20.04 -8.40 -6.80
C GLU A 93 -19.60 -7.78 -5.49
N THR A 94 -20.41 -7.88 -4.44
CA THR A 94 -20.01 -7.40 -3.10
C THR A 94 -19.81 -8.60 -2.18
N PRO A 95 -18.56 -8.95 -1.82
CA PRO A 95 -18.26 -10.02 -0.88
C PRO A 95 -18.52 -9.54 0.55
N VAL A 96 -19.18 -10.37 1.36
CA VAL A 96 -19.43 -10.11 2.78
C VAL A 96 -18.62 -11.09 3.62
N TYR A 97 -17.94 -10.56 4.63
CA TYR A 97 -17.10 -11.29 5.56
C TYR A 97 -17.70 -11.26 6.97
N ASP A 98 -17.56 -12.37 7.70
CA ASP A 98 -17.87 -12.43 9.14
C ASP A 98 -16.71 -13.04 9.91
N ASN A 99 -16.67 -12.79 11.22
CA ASN A 99 -15.67 -13.35 12.14
C ASN A 99 -14.21 -13.08 11.73
N LEU A 100 -13.95 -11.91 11.14
CA LEU A 100 -12.60 -11.49 10.78
C LEU A 100 -11.71 -11.37 12.02
N THR A 101 -10.47 -11.85 11.92
CA THR A 101 -9.45 -11.50 12.92
C THR A 101 -9.13 -10.00 12.82
N PRO A 102 -8.53 -9.38 13.86
CA PRO A 102 -8.16 -7.97 13.81
C PRO A 102 -7.31 -7.59 12.58
N ASP A 103 -6.35 -8.45 12.20
CA ASP A 103 -5.49 -8.22 11.04
C ASP A 103 -6.25 -8.35 9.71
N GLN A 104 -7.23 -9.25 9.62
CA GLN A 104 -8.08 -9.40 8.44
C GLN A 104 -9.06 -8.23 8.30
N ASN A 105 -9.66 -7.79 9.40
CA ASN A 105 -10.51 -6.60 9.41
C ASN A 105 -9.73 -5.35 8.95
N ALA A 106 -8.48 -5.22 9.37
CA ALA A 106 -7.59 -4.18 8.89
C ALA A 106 -7.24 -4.31 7.41
N GLN A 107 -6.98 -5.53 6.91
CA GLN A 107 -6.77 -5.75 5.48
C GLN A 107 -8.01 -5.37 4.66
N LEU A 108 -9.22 -5.70 5.13
CA LEU A 108 -10.47 -5.33 4.46
C LEU A 108 -10.60 -3.81 4.36
N PHE A 109 -10.25 -3.09 5.44
CA PHE A 109 -10.20 -1.64 5.42
C PHE A 109 -9.19 -1.10 4.41
N LEU A 110 -7.97 -1.65 4.33
CA LEU A 110 -6.99 -1.22 3.31
C LEU A 110 -7.49 -1.42 1.88
N ASN A 111 -8.18 -2.53 1.62
CA ASN A 111 -8.72 -2.82 0.30
C ASN A 111 -9.75 -1.74 -0.10
N SER A 112 -10.71 -1.44 0.79
CA SER A 112 -11.72 -0.41 0.55
C SER A 112 -11.09 0.99 0.45
N CYS A 113 -10.18 1.32 1.38
CA CYS A 113 -9.44 2.56 1.39
C CYS A 113 -8.73 2.79 0.06
N ASN A 114 -8.01 1.79 -0.45
CA ASN A 114 -7.31 1.90 -1.72
C ASN A 114 -8.24 1.84 -2.95
N GLY A 115 -9.42 1.22 -2.84
CA GLY A 115 -10.45 1.16 -3.89
C GLY A 115 -11.06 2.51 -4.27
N PHE A 116 -11.20 3.41 -3.30
CA PHE A 116 -11.83 4.73 -3.50
C PHE A 116 -10.87 5.91 -3.43
N MET A 117 -9.60 5.68 -3.10
CA MET A 117 -8.59 6.74 -3.14
C MET A 117 -8.40 7.22 -4.58
N PRO A 118 -8.56 8.54 -4.85
CA PRO A 118 -8.54 9.08 -6.18
C PRO A 118 -7.17 8.87 -6.83
N ILE A 119 -7.22 8.48 -8.10
CA ILE A 119 -6.06 8.41 -8.97
C ILE A 119 -5.97 9.75 -9.69
N THR A 120 -4.84 10.44 -9.58
CA THR A 120 -4.62 11.71 -10.28
C THR A 120 -3.50 11.57 -11.30
N ASP A 121 -3.85 11.63 -12.57
CA ASP A 121 -2.91 11.99 -13.62
C ASP A 121 -2.80 13.53 -13.64
N GLY A 122 -1.59 14.05 -13.40
CA GLY A 122 -1.29 15.49 -13.54
C GLY A 122 -1.86 16.48 -12.51
N ALA A 123 -2.63 16.08 -11.49
CA ALA A 123 -3.16 16.98 -10.45
C ALA A 123 -2.59 16.67 -9.05
N THR A 124 -1.98 17.68 -8.42
CA THR A 124 -1.08 17.51 -7.25
C THR A 124 -1.74 17.67 -5.87
N THR A 125 -3.04 17.41 -5.69
CA THR A 125 -3.73 17.83 -4.44
C THR A 125 -4.42 16.75 -3.62
N TYR A 126 -4.44 15.47 -4.03
CA TYR A 126 -5.25 14.45 -3.35
C TYR A 126 -4.45 13.33 -2.69
N ASN A 127 -5.11 12.65 -1.74
CA ASN A 127 -4.65 11.40 -1.18
C ASN A 127 -4.74 10.29 -2.22
N ASN A 128 -3.71 9.46 -2.35
CA ASN A 128 -3.58 8.50 -3.44
C ASN A 128 -3.37 7.05 -2.99
N ALA A 129 -3.01 6.80 -1.73
CA ALA A 129 -2.79 5.46 -1.24
C ALA A 129 -2.91 5.39 0.29
N CYS A 130 -3.55 4.34 0.78
CA CYS A 130 -3.57 3.97 2.19
C CYS A 130 -2.62 2.81 2.44
N ILE A 131 -1.75 2.95 3.45
CA ILE A 131 -0.82 1.91 3.85
C ILE A 131 -0.72 1.83 5.37
N TYR A 132 -0.35 0.66 5.88
CA TYR A 132 0.08 0.51 7.27
C TYR A 132 1.59 0.67 7.38
N SER A 133 2.05 1.43 8.37
CA SER A 133 3.47 1.62 8.66
C SER A 133 3.70 1.66 10.16
N GLY A 134 4.35 0.60 10.69
CA GLY A 134 4.41 0.40 12.13
C GLY A 134 3.00 0.16 12.68
N ASN A 135 2.61 0.96 13.68
CA ASN A 135 1.26 0.90 14.26
C ASN A 135 0.32 1.97 13.69
N ASN A 136 0.70 2.66 12.61
CA ASN A 136 -0.07 3.80 12.09
C ASN A 136 -0.58 3.52 10.68
N ILE A 137 -1.68 4.18 10.32
CA ILE A 137 -2.05 4.34 8.90
C ILE A 137 -1.38 5.58 8.38
N HIS A 138 -0.76 5.45 7.21
CA HIS A 138 -0.37 6.59 6.42
C HIS A 138 -1.26 6.64 5.18
N VAL A 139 -2.06 7.68 5.07
CA VAL A 139 -2.72 8.05 3.81
C VAL A 139 -1.81 9.03 3.09
N LYS A 140 -1.21 8.56 2.01
CA LYS A 140 -0.22 9.31 1.22
C LYS A 140 -0.94 10.28 0.30
N GLY A 141 -0.32 11.43 0.06
CA GLY A 141 -0.77 12.47 -0.85
C GLY A 141 0.42 13.17 -1.53
N THR A 142 0.13 14.01 -2.53
CA THR A 142 1.14 14.55 -3.46
C THR A 142 1.76 15.89 -3.05
N ILE A 143 1.22 16.60 -2.04
CA ILE A 143 1.82 17.82 -1.46
C ILE A 143 1.70 17.84 0.08
N SER A 144 0.56 18.29 0.61
CA SER A 144 0.32 18.55 2.04
C SER A 144 -0.86 17.77 2.61
N SER A 145 -1.48 16.90 1.81
CA SER A 145 -2.65 16.10 2.16
C SER A 145 -2.30 14.80 2.87
N ASN A 146 -1.03 14.56 3.25
CA ASN A 146 -0.66 13.36 4.00
C ASN A 146 -1.44 13.33 5.32
N VAL A 147 -2.19 12.25 5.53
CA VAL A 147 -2.87 11.99 6.81
C VAL A 147 -2.16 10.85 7.49
N VAL A 148 -1.86 11.03 8.77
CA VAL A 148 -1.38 9.95 9.64
C VAL A 148 -2.46 9.73 10.69
N ILE A 149 -2.88 8.48 10.82
CA ILE A 149 -3.81 8.05 11.86
C ILE A 149 -3.01 7.15 12.79
N ASP A 150 -2.89 7.60 14.04
CA ASP A 150 -2.11 6.92 15.05
C ASP A 150 -2.87 5.70 15.59
N GLY A 151 -2.19 4.56 15.69
CA GLY A 151 -2.75 3.36 16.32
C GLY A 151 -2.38 3.25 17.82
N PRO A 152 -2.47 2.04 18.40
CA PRO A 152 -2.55 0.73 17.75
C PRO A 152 -3.94 0.34 17.25
N ALA A 153 -4.98 1.14 17.56
CA ALA A 153 -6.30 1.01 16.98
C ALA A 153 -6.92 2.39 16.77
N PHE A 154 -7.79 2.51 15.78
CA PHE A 154 -8.48 3.75 15.46
C PHE A 154 -9.97 3.52 15.24
N SER A 155 -10.77 4.52 15.60
CA SER A 155 -12.23 4.53 15.44
C SER A 155 -12.61 5.19 14.12
N GLN A 156 -13.87 5.02 13.70
CA GLN A 156 -14.38 5.64 12.47
C GLN A 156 -14.18 7.16 12.44
N THR A 157 -14.31 7.83 13.59
CA THR A 157 -14.14 9.29 13.72
C THR A 157 -12.70 9.76 13.54
N ASP A 158 -11.72 8.86 13.69
CA ASP A 158 -10.30 9.17 13.56
C ASP A 158 -9.86 9.12 12.08
N PHE A 159 -10.64 8.47 11.22
CA PHE A 159 -10.41 8.44 9.77
C PHE A 159 -10.95 9.71 9.11
N VAL A 160 -10.09 10.73 9.03
CA VAL A 160 -10.42 12.04 8.43
C VAL A 160 -9.43 12.40 7.33
N LEU A 161 -9.92 12.58 6.10
CA LEU A 161 -9.14 13.02 4.95
C LEU A 161 -9.23 14.53 4.75
N THR A 162 -8.12 15.18 4.38
CA THR A 162 -8.00 16.66 4.48
C THR A 162 -7.93 17.39 3.14
N CYS A 163 -8.38 16.77 2.04
CA CYS A 163 -8.25 17.34 0.68
C CYS A 163 -9.54 17.95 0.08
N GLY A 164 -10.50 18.34 0.92
CA GLY A 164 -11.74 19.00 0.50
C GLY A 164 -12.82 18.04 0.02
N ALA A 165 -13.72 18.51 -0.85
CA ALA A 165 -14.94 17.77 -1.23
C ALA A 165 -14.66 16.38 -1.82
N ALA A 166 -13.62 16.24 -2.65
CA ALA A 166 -13.24 14.94 -3.22
C ALA A 166 -12.83 13.93 -2.14
N CYS A 167 -12.06 14.37 -1.13
CA CYS A 167 -11.71 13.54 0.03
C CYS A 167 -12.92 13.19 0.88
N ASN A 168 -13.88 14.11 1.05
CA ASN A 168 -15.08 13.83 1.84
C ASN A 168 -15.94 12.73 1.18
N VAL A 169 -16.06 12.77 -0.15
CA VAL A 169 -16.74 11.72 -0.92
C VAL A 169 -15.99 10.40 -0.79
N ALA A 170 -14.68 10.38 -1.08
CA ALA A 170 -13.86 9.18 -0.95
C ALA A 170 -13.93 8.60 0.48
N GLN A 171 -13.83 9.43 1.52
CA GLN A 171 -13.94 9.00 2.90
C GLN A 171 -15.29 8.33 3.20
N ALA A 172 -16.39 8.93 2.72
CA ALA A 172 -17.72 8.37 2.90
C ALA A 172 -17.87 7.02 2.18
N ASP A 173 -17.39 6.93 0.93
CA ASP A 173 -17.45 5.70 0.14
C ASP A 173 -16.61 4.58 0.76
N ILE A 174 -15.40 4.89 1.26
CA ILE A 174 -14.52 3.93 1.95
C ILE A 174 -15.21 3.35 3.17
N ILE A 175 -15.76 4.21 4.03
CA ILE A 175 -16.44 3.78 5.25
C ILE A 175 -17.67 2.94 4.88
N ALA A 176 -18.48 3.41 3.93
CA ALA A 176 -19.68 2.71 3.50
C ALA A 176 -19.37 1.31 2.97
N LYS A 177 -18.39 1.19 2.05
CA LYS A 177 -18.00 -0.11 1.48
C LYS A 177 -17.31 -1.02 2.48
N PHE A 178 -16.50 -0.48 3.37
CA PHE A 178 -15.87 -1.27 4.43
C PHE A 178 -16.93 -1.93 5.32
N VAL A 179 -17.92 -1.16 5.78
CA VAL A 179 -19.00 -1.67 6.64
C VAL A 179 -19.95 -2.60 5.85
N GLU A 180 -20.25 -2.29 4.59
CA GLU A 180 -21.07 -3.15 3.71
C GLU A 180 -20.45 -4.54 3.54
N GLN A 181 -19.11 -4.64 3.48
CA GLN A 181 -18.38 -5.91 3.36
C GLN A 181 -18.20 -6.65 4.71
N GLY A 182 -18.79 -6.15 5.80
CA GLY A 182 -18.70 -6.76 7.14
C GLY A 182 -17.53 -6.27 7.99
N GLY A 183 -16.90 -5.17 7.59
CA GLY A 183 -15.85 -4.51 8.36
C GLY A 183 -16.38 -3.78 9.59
N GLU A 184 -15.63 -3.83 10.69
CA GLU A 184 -16.02 -3.22 11.96
C GLU A 184 -14.98 -2.21 12.47
N PHE A 185 -15.44 -1.15 13.12
CA PHE A 185 -14.59 -0.25 13.93
C PHE A 185 -14.71 -0.61 15.42
N PRO A 186 -13.65 -0.42 16.23
CA PRO A 186 -12.34 0.13 15.88
C PRO A 186 -11.46 -0.89 15.14
N ILE A 187 -10.59 -0.39 14.27
CA ILE A 187 -9.65 -1.22 13.50
C ILE A 187 -8.31 -1.22 14.22
N ALA A 188 -7.78 -2.40 14.53
CA ALA A 188 -6.42 -2.56 15.03
C ALA A 188 -5.43 -2.51 13.86
N VAL A 189 -4.38 -1.69 13.96
CA VAL A 189 -3.36 -1.58 12.91
C VAL A 189 -2.42 -2.79 12.98
N PRO A 190 -2.34 -3.62 11.94
CA PRO A 190 -1.54 -4.82 11.94
C PRO A 190 -0.08 -4.50 11.67
N LYS A 191 0.82 -5.39 12.12
CA LYS A 191 2.26 -5.29 11.83
C LYS A 191 2.64 -5.92 10.49
N ASP A 192 1.87 -6.90 10.06
CA ASP A 192 2.08 -7.70 8.86
C ASP A 192 0.79 -7.74 8.04
N GLY A 193 0.90 -7.96 6.73
CA GLY A 193 -0.27 -8.17 5.87
C GLY A 193 -0.92 -9.52 6.18
N SER A 194 -2.24 -9.60 6.05
CA SER A 194 -3.00 -10.83 6.29
C SER A 194 -3.94 -11.12 5.13
N PRO A 195 -3.99 -12.35 4.59
CA PRO A 195 -4.98 -12.69 3.58
C PRO A 195 -6.38 -12.68 4.21
N LEU A 196 -7.38 -12.18 3.49
CA LEU A 196 -8.78 -12.37 3.93
C LEU A 196 -9.16 -13.84 3.73
N PRO A 197 -10.06 -14.38 4.58
CA PRO A 197 -10.65 -15.69 4.32
C PRO A 197 -11.54 -15.63 3.07
N ALA A 198 -12.08 -16.77 2.64
CA ALA A 198 -13.17 -16.76 1.68
C ALA A 198 -14.39 -16.00 2.24
N PRO A 199 -15.10 -15.21 1.43
CA PRO A 199 -16.30 -14.50 1.88
C PRO A 199 -17.42 -15.49 2.23
N VAL A 200 -18.25 -15.12 3.21
CA VAL A 200 -19.40 -15.90 3.66
C VAL A 200 -20.52 -15.87 2.63
N SER A 201 -20.68 -14.73 1.95
CA SER A 201 -21.59 -14.59 0.83
C SER A 201 -21.05 -13.58 -0.19
N VAL A 202 -21.53 -13.69 -1.42
CA VAL A 202 -21.26 -12.72 -2.47
C VAL A 202 -22.62 -12.34 -3.06
N THR A 203 -22.96 -11.05 -3.02
CA THR A 203 -24.15 -10.56 -3.70
C THR A 203 -23.80 -10.39 -5.19
N VAL A 204 -24.27 -11.30 -6.03
CA VAL A 204 -23.85 -11.38 -7.44
C VAL A 204 -24.78 -10.57 -8.33
N GLY A 205 -24.26 -9.55 -9.03
CA GLY A 205 -24.91 -8.94 -10.20
C GLY A 205 -24.68 -9.71 -11.51
N SER A 206 -23.54 -10.41 -11.62
CA SER A 206 -23.12 -11.32 -12.69
C SER A 206 -21.73 -11.86 -12.34
N ALA A 207 -21.25 -12.99 -12.90
CA ALA A 207 -19.89 -13.45 -12.66
C ALA A 207 -18.85 -12.54 -13.37
N ALA A 208 -17.80 -12.11 -12.67
CA ALA A 208 -16.74 -11.30 -13.27
C ALA A 208 -15.98 -12.07 -14.38
N SER A 209 -15.83 -11.44 -15.54
CA SER A 209 -15.14 -11.99 -16.72
C SER A 209 -13.95 -11.15 -17.18
N ASP A 210 -13.79 -9.96 -16.61
CA ASP A 210 -12.68 -9.06 -16.89
C ASP A 210 -12.30 -8.31 -15.61
N PHE A 211 -11.05 -7.88 -15.52
CA PHE A 211 -10.54 -7.15 -14.36
C PHE A 211 -9.44 -6.16 -14.73
N CYS A 212 -9.18 -5.23 -13.83
CA CYS A 212 -7.93 -4.50 -13.78
C CYS A 212 -7.40 -4.49 -12.34
N VAL A 213 -6.17 -4.98 -12.16
CA VAL A 213 -5.48 -4.92 -10.87
C VAL A 213 -4.43 -3.83 -10.93
N GLU A 214 -4.44 -2.96 -9.93
CA GLU A 214 -3.55 -1.81 -9.81
C GLU A 214 -2.69 -1.96 -8.55
N GLY A 215 -1.40 -1.61 -8.66
CA GLY A 215 -0.48 -1.49 -7.55
C GLY A 215 0.14 -0.09 -7.52
N ARG A 216 0.13 0.55 -6.35
CA ARG A 216 0.67 1.89 -6.12
C ARG A 216 1.73 1.84 -5.03
N ALA A 217 2.88 2.45 -5.28
CA ALA A 217 3.95 2.48 -4.30
C ALA A 217 3.62 3.41 -3.12
N ALA A 218 3.85 2.94 -1.90
CA ALA A 218 3.69 3.72 -0.66
C ALA A 218 4.44 5.07 -0.61
N LYS A 219 5.61 5.16 -1.25
CA LYS A 219 6.53 6.29 -1.07
C LYS A 219 6.59 7.22 -2.28
N PHE A 220 6.17 6.75 -3.45
CA PHE A 220 6.37 7.42 -4.72
C PHE A 220 5.06 7.41 -5.50
N ALA A 221 4.37 8.55 -5.49
CA ALA A 221 3.05 8.71 -6.08
C ALA A 221 3.02 8.45 -7.60
N ASP A 222 4.16 8.60 -8.26
CA ASP A 222 4.36 8.37 -9.69
C ASP A 222 4.60 6.89 -10.05
N ILE A 223 4.87 6.03 -9.07
CA ILE A 223 5.07 4.59 -9.30
C ILE A 223 3.72 3.90 -9.14
N ILE A 224 3.07 3.72 -10.29
CA ILE A 224 1.80 3.01 -10.43
C ILE A 224 1.95 2.02 -11.57
N TYR A 225 1.45 0.81 -11.33
CA TYR A 225 1.45 -0.28 -12.29
C TYR A 225 0.08 -0.93 -12.33
N HIS A 226 -0.30 -1.45 -13.49
CA HIS A 226 -1.52 -2.24 -13.61
C HIS A 226 -1.32 -3.47 -14.48
N ALA A 227 -2.26 -4.40 -14.36
CA ALA A 227 -2.41 -5.55 -15.24
C ALA A 227 -3.89 -5.84 -15.51
N VAL A 228 -4.15 -6.35 -16.71
CA VAL A 228 -5.46 -6.82 -17.17
C VAL A 228 -5.31 -8.25 -17.70
N PRO A 229 -6.39 -9.05 -17.82
CA PRO A 229 -6.30 -10.45 -18.28
C PRO A 229 -5.50 -10.66 -19.57
N SER A 230 -5.58 -9.71 -20.49
CA SER A 230 -5.02 -9.80 -21.84
C SER A 230 -3.65 -9.14 -22.00
N SER A 231 -3.08 -8.52 -20.94
CA SER A 231 -1.83 -7.78 -21.08
C SER A 231 -0.62 -8.72 -21.21
N ILE A 232 0.26 -8.39 -22.16
CA ILE A 232 1.59 -9.01 -22.25
C ILE A 232 2.48 -8.32 -21.20
N GLY A 233 2.35 -8.77 -19.95
CA GLY A 233 3.12 -8.24 -18.81
C GLY A 233 2.46 -7.03 -18.12
N ILE A 234 3.22 -6.44 -17.19
CA ILE A 234 2.79 -5.33 -16.32
C ILE A 234 2.96 -4.00 -17.04
N GLN A 235 1.91 -3.19 -17.05
CA GLN A 235 1.85 -1.90 -17.72
C GLN A 235 2.09 -0.77 -16.73
N ASP A 236 2.69 0.31 -17.22
CA ASP A 236 2.96 1.51 -16.45
C ASP A 236 1.68 2.38 -16.35
N GLY A 237 1.48 3.01 -15.20
CA GLY A 237 0.33 3.88 -14.93
C GLY A 237 -0.89 3.16 -14.33
N PRO A 238 -1.96 3.92 -14.04
CA PRO A 238 -3.16 3.39 -13.40
C PRO A 238 -4.00 2.53 -14.35
N CYS A 239 -4.97 1.83 -13.78
CA CYS A 239 -6.00 1.15 -14.56
C CYS A 239 -6.68 2.11 -15.55
N PRO A 240 -6.86 1.72 -16.82
CA PRO A 240 -7.51 2.57 -17.82
C PRO A 240 -8.96 2.87 -17.39
N PRO A 241 -9.46 4.09 -17.61
CA PRO A 241 -10.83 4.44 -17.26
C PRO A 241 -11.82 3.52 -17.99
N ASN A 242 -12.55 2.71 -17.24
CA ASN A 242 -13.58 1.83 -17.76
C ASN A 242 -14.83 1.96 -16.88
N PRO A 243 -15.96 2.46 -17.42
CA PRO A 243 -17.18 2.65 -16.63
C PRO A 243 -17.81 1.34 -16.16
N GLY A 244 -17.41 0.20 -16.73
CA GLY A 244 -17.85 -1.12 -16.28
C GLY A 244 -16.96 -1.72 -15.19
N PHE A 245 -15.79 -1.15 -14.91
CA PHE A 245 -14.93 -1.63 -13.83
C PHE A 245 -15.30 -0.96 -12.51
N HIS A 246 -15.61 -1.79 -11.52
CA HIS A 246 -16.04 -1.38 -10.21
C HIS A 246 -15.18 -2.03 -9.14
N TYR A 247 -14.90 -1.28 -8.08
CA TYR A 247 -14.49 -1.88 -6.82
C TYR A 247 -15.75 -2.48 -6.17
N PRO A 248 -15.66 -3.70 -5.61
CA PRO A 248 -16.79 -4.41 -4.96
C PRO A 248 -17.48 -3.62 -3.83
#